data_AF-A0A3R7K3J7-F1
#
_entry.id   AF-A0A3R7K3J7-F1
#
_cell.length_a   1.000
_cell.length_b   1.000
_cell.length_c   1.000
_cell.angle_alpha   90.00
_cell.angle_beta   90.00
_cell.angle_gamma   90.00
#
_symmetry.space_group_name_H-M   'P 1'
#
loop_
_entity.id
_entity.type
_entity.pdbx_description
1 polymer ?
#
loop_
_entity_poly.entity_id
_entity_poly.type
_entity_poly.pdbx_seq_one_letter_code
_entity_poly.pdbx_strand_id
1 'polypeptide(L)'
;MNLRKQACGRPLSMARAGRRKVVQHDFYDEAEQVAGVVLLNSPANGRWEYEEYLRLLRVRRFNQRKPELPVGRCYFVCADGAYPRLRTYFEEEQRRRPELWPFAHVPLCDAVIGDMDSYLDSLPKCGIHGGTDGKGLQDSMPADGYATVDEVPASILGRIRDRYTSTLAEFHRVRAAMEGAPLEQWDKLQAEHKDASSSLPFWIHIRCQDTNDFMKSLMLFKRLREQHMEDFVAVPPPVLRTESGMRLLETGGAVDPTVGSEGLDIDPQRESDLCAEACKEEAVLLPTYVCFGGLGGRFDHEMAAISVVLAFSEDAHVVLTNSGNTLFACQPDGWTQLVRHAGCEGVVSGLINYGTMKECEVSGLQWNVVIGRGKPSESRELVLGFGKLISACNPIRHEVVTVDLRCLRPLTLSTMESCATTAGPATACGDGADAYHNPPTIFTVERRRGDEKEVGRSH
;
A
#
# COMPACT_ATOMS: atom_id res chain seq x y z
N MET A 1 50.57 -13.75 -6.83
CA MET A 1 49.63 -14.60 -6.06
C MET A 1 48.25 -14.39 -6.63
N ASN A 2 47.80 -15.32 -7.48
CA ASN A 2 46.51 -15.27 -8.17
C ASN A 2 45.45 -15.99 -7.33
N LEU A 3 44.53 -15.25 -6.71
CA LEU A 3 43.35 -15.81 -6.06
C LEU A 3 42.20 -15.86 -7.08
N ARG A 4 42.06 -17.03 -7.72
CA ARG A 4 40.86 -17.39 -8.48
C ARG A 4 39.69 -17.48 -7.50
N LYS A 5 38.70 -16.58 -7.65
CA LYS A 5 37.38 -16.72 -7.03
C LYS A 5 36.69 -17.94 -7.65
N GLN A 6 36.51 -18.96 -6.83
CA GLN A 6 35.71 -20.14 -7.14
C GLN A 6 34.24 -19.69 -7.19
N ALA A 7 33.65 -19.70 -8.39
CA ALA A 7 32.20 -19.51 -8.55
C ALA A 7 31.50 -20.71 -7.92
N CYS A 8 30.83 -20.47 -6.79
CA CYS A 8 29.98 -21.45 -6.13
C CYS A 8 28.74 -21.65 -7.01
N GLY A 9 28.67 -22.79 -7.70
CA GLY A 9 27.49 -23.18 -8.46
C GLY A 9 26.30 -23.32 -7.52
N ARG A 10 25.28 -22.48 -7.69
CA ARG A 10 23.98 -22.66 -7.03
C ARG A 10 23.33 -23.93 -7.59
N PRO A 11 22.86 -24.85 -6.73
CA PRO A 11 22.11 -26.01 -7.20
C PRO A 11 20.80 -25.55 -7.84
N LEU A 12 20.55 -26.08 -9.05
CA LEU A 12 19.30 -25.98 -9.79
C LEU A 12 18.19 -26.76 -9.09
N SER A 13 17.00 -26.15 -9.06
CA SER A 13 15.69 -26.79 -8.83
C SER A 13 15.44 -27.39 -7.44
N MET A 14 15.26 -26.52 -6.43
CA MET A 14 14.22 -26.78 -5.44
C MET A 14 12.93 -26.19 -6.01
N ALA A 15 11.86 -26.97 -6.08
CA ALA A 15 10.52 -26.44 -6.34
C ALA A 15 10.31 -25.26 -5.37
N ARG A 16 10.16 -24.03 -5.90
CA ARG A 16 9.86 -22.87 -5.06
C ARG A 16 8.60 -23.21 -4.30
N ALA A 17 8.69 -23.33 -2.97
CA ALA A 17 7.52 -23.50 -2.13
C ALA A 17 6.55 -22.35 -2.44
N GLY A 18 5.27 -22.68 -2.66
CA GLY A 18 4.25 -21.68 -2.91
C GLY A 18 4.18 -20.71 -1.75
N ARG A 19 3.98 -19.43 -2.04
CA ARG A 19 3.75 -18.40 -1.03
C ARG A 19 2.30 -17.94 -1.11
N ARG A 20 1.70 -17.66 0.04
CA ARG A 20 0.37 -17.09 0.11
C ARG A 20 0.38 -15.70 0.75
N LYS A 21 -0.20 -14.74 0.06
CA LYS A 21 -0.53 -13.43 0.61
C LYS A 21 -1.97 -13.46 1.09
N VAL A 22 -2.19 -13.16 2.37
CA VAL A 22 -3.53 -13.02 2.94
C VAL A 22 -3.80 -11.54 3.13
N VAL A 23 -4.85 -11.06 2.49
CA VAL A 23 -5.25 -9.66 2.47
C VAL A 23 -6.57 -9.55 3.22
N GLN A 24 -6.54 -8.84 4.34
CA GLN A 24 -7.74 -8.30 4.96
C GLN A 24 -7.38 -6.86 5.31
N HIS A 25 -8.09 -5.91 4.73
CA HIS A 25 -7.80 -4.49 4.92
C HIS A 25 -8.24 -4.04 6.33
N ASP A 26 -7.41 -4.35 7.35
CA ASP A 26 -7.61 -3.93 8.75
C ASP A 26 -7.47 -2.41 8.94
N PHE A 27 -7.01 -1.68 7.92
CA PHE A 27 -6.83 -0.24 8.01
C PHE A 27 -8.16 0.53 8.16
N TYR A 28 -9.32 -0.08 7.91
CA TYR A 28 -10.63 0.55 8.17
C TYR A 28 -10.97 0.61 9.67
N ASP A 29 -10.54 -0.38 10.45
CA ASP A 29 -10.89 -0.56 11.86
C ASP A 29 -9.77 -0.02 12.77
N GLU A 30 -9.02 -0.93 13.40
CA GLU A 30 -7.94 -0.61 14.34
C GLU A 30 -6.62 -0.26 13.65
N ALA A 31 -6.51 -0.61 12.36
CA ALA A 31 -5.36 -0.33 11.51
C ALA A 31 -4.02 -0.88 12.06
N GLU A 32 -4.03 -1.91 12.90
CA GLU A 32 -2.83 -2.42 13.57
C GLU A 32 -1.72 -2.81 12.59
N GLN A 33 -2.09 -3.27 11.40
CA GLN A 33 -1.17 -3.68 10.35
C GLN A 33 -0.48 -2.52 9.59
N VAL A 34 -1.00 -1.29 9.71
CA VAL A 34 -0.49 -0.14 8.94
C VAL A 34 0.83 0.32 9.54
N ALA A 35 1.89 0.14 8.77
CA ALA A 35 3.26 0.54 9.12
C ALA A 35 3.68 1.84 8.44
N GLY A 36 2.96 2.27 7.40
CA GLY A 36 3.25 3.51 6.68
C GLY A 36 2.01 4.08 5.99
N VAL A 37 1.93 5.41 5.94
CA VAL A 37 0.90 6.15 5.21
C VAL A 37 1.55 7.17 4.30
N VAL A 38 1.19 7.17 3.01
CA VAL A 38 1.66 8.15 2.03
C VAL A 38 0.49 9.01 1.55
N LEU A 39 0.68 10.32 1.52
CA LEU A 39 -0.21 11.25 0.83
C LEU A 39 0.48 11.82 -0.39
N LEU A 40 -0.05 11.51 -1.58
CA LEU A 40 0.48 12.00 -2.85
C LEU A 40 -0.13 13.34 -3.25
N ASN A 41 0.64 14.16 -3.96
CA ASN A 41 0.16 15.45 -4.48
C ASN A 41 -0.76 15.24 -5.69
N SER A 42 -2.04 14.96 -5.44
CA SER A 42 -3.02 14.69 -6.50
C SER A 42 -4.19 15.66 -6.47
N PRO A 43 -4.56 16.30 -7.60
CA PRO A 43 -5.72 17.19 -7.65
C PRO A 43 -7.03 16.47 -7.32
N ALA A 44 -7.05 15.14 -7.42
CA ALA A 44 -8.21 14.31 -7.08
C ALA A 44 -8.42 14.13 -5.57
N ASN A 45 -7.43 14.47 -4.73
CA ASN A 45 -7.60 14.43 -3.28
C ASN A 45 -8.71 15.41 -2.86
N GLY A 46 -9.81 14.84 -2.39
CA GLY A 46 -10.93 15.56 -1.82
C GLY A 46 -10.98 15.39 -0.31
N ARG A 47 -12.14 15.74 0.25
CA ARG A 47 -12.42 15.65 1.70
C ARG A 47 -12.13 14.25 2.24
N TRP A 48 -12.57 13.22 1.53
CA TRP A 48 -12.47 11.83 1.96
C TRP A 48 -11.02 11.39 2.18
N GLU A 49 -10.11 11.68 1.25
CA GLU A 49 -8.70 11.28 1.34
C GLU A 49 -8.01 11.95 2.53
N TYR A 50 -8.27 13.24 2.79
CA TYR A 50 -7.69 13.94 3.93
C TYR A 50 -8.29 13.49 5.26
N GLU A 51 -9.60 13.25 5.33
CA GLU A 51 -10.24 12.69 6.53
C GLU A 51 -9.69 11.30 6.86
N GLU A 52 -9.52 10.43 5.85
CA GLU A 52 -8.99 9.10 6.07
C GLU A 52 -7.51 9.13 6.49
N TYR A 53 -6.73 10.03 5.91
CA TYR A 53 -5.35 10.29 6.34
C TYR A 53 -5.31 10.74 7.81
N LEU A 54 -6.12 11.72 8.20
CA LEU A 54 -6.18 12.23 9.59
C LEU A 54 -6.73 11.18 10.55
N ARG A 55 -7.69 10.36 10.13
CA ARG A 55 -8.22 9.23 10.91
C ARG A 55 -7.10 8.23 11.19
N LEU A 56 -6.34 7.81 10.17
CA LEU A 56 -5.20 6.91 10.36
C LEU A 56 -4.12 7.54 11.25
N LEU A 57 -3.83 8.83 11.08
CA LEU A 57 -2.90 9.56 11.94
C LEU A 57 -3.35 9.48 13.41
N ARG A 58 -4.62 9.77 13.68
CA ARG A 58 -5.19 9.67 15.02
C ARG A 58 -5.15 8.24 15.56
N VAL A 59 -5.65 7.27 14.81
CA VAL A 59 -5.76 5.86 15.24
C VAL A 59 -4.38 5.24 15.50
N ARG A 60 -3.46 5.37 14.56
CA ARG A 60 -2.14 4.71 14.63
C ARG A 60 -1.17 5.40 15.56
N ARG A 61 -1.19 6.73 15.58
CA ARG A 61 -0.19 7.51 16.32
C ARG A 61 -0.67 7.86 17.72
N PHE A 62 -1.90 8.35 17.86
CA PHE A 62 -2.31 9.08 19.07
C PHE A 62 -3.40 8.41 19.91
N ASN A 63 -4.09 7.40 19.37
CA ASN A 63 -5.14 6.64 20.05
C ASN A 63 -4.67 5.26 20.52
N GLN A 64 -3.37 5.02 20.72
CA GLN A 64 -2.86 3.72 21.18
C GLN A 64 -3.40 3.41 22.59
N ARG A 65 -4.57 2.75 22.63
CA ARG A 65 -5.36 2.48 23.84
C ARG A 65 -4.76 1.37 24.71
N LYS A 66 -3.78 0.62 24.21
CA LYS A 66 -3.16 -0.50 24.93
C LYS A 66 -1.64 -0.56 24.65
N PRO A 67 -0.78 -0.21 25.62
CA PRO A 67 0.66 -0.40 25.51
C PRO A 67 1.12 -1.87 25.57
N GLU A 68 0.19 -2.82 25.75
CA GLU A 68 0.50 -4.24 26.01
C GLU A 68 0.82 -5.05 24.75
N LEU A 69 0.43 -4.58 23.56
CA LEU A 69 0.80 -5.21 22.30
C LEU A 69 1.91 -4.39 21.63
N PRO A 70 3.00 -5.02 21.15
CA PRO A 70 4.02 -4.35 20.37
C PRO A 70 3.45 -4.00 18.99
N VAL A 71 2.72 -2.89 18.93
CA VAL A 71 2.22 -2.33 17.69
C VAL A 71 3.38 -1.60 17.03
N GLY A 72 3.80 -2.06 15.86
CA GLY A 72 4.87 -1.43 15.09
C GLY A 72 4.59 0.06 14.85
N ARG A 73 5.66 0.86 14.72
CA ARG A 73 5.53 2.29 14.45
C ARG A 73 4.90 2.49 13.08
N CYS A 74 4.08 3.54 12.98
CA CYS A 74 3.47 3.94 11.71
C CYS A 74 4.02 5.30 11.28
N TYR A 75 4.74 5.31 10.17
CA TYR A 75 5.33 6.51 9.60
C TYR A 75 4.39 7.18 8.59
N PHE A 76 4.32 8.50 8.62
CA PHE A 76 3.46 9.30 7.75
C PHE A 76 4.34 10.16 6.85
N VAL A 77 4.13 10.07 5.54
CA VAL A 77 4.95 10.76 4.54
C VAL A 77 4.04 11.53 3.58
N CYS A 78 4.37 12.78 3.32
CA CYS A 78 3.78 13.54 2.22
C CYS A 78 4.76 13.55 1.04
N ALA A 79 4.26 13.23 -0.15
CA ALA A 79 5.05 13.32 -1.38
C ALA A 79 4.97 14.73 -1.94
N ASP A 80 6.11 15.42 -1.95
CA ASP A 80 6.28 16.77 -2.47
C ASP A 80 5.12 17.71 -2.06
N GLY A 81 4.49 18.44 -2.99
CA GLY A 81 3.46 19.45 -2.74
C GLY A 81 2.17 18.98 -2.02
N ALA A 82 2.09 17.71 -1.60
CA ALA A 82 0.98 17.19 -0.81
C ALA A 82 0.85 17.87 0.56
N TYR A 83 1.97 18.20 1.22
CA TYR A 83 1.94 18.71 2.59
C TYR A 83 1.24 20.07 2.75
N PRO A 84 1.49 21.09 1.91
CA PRO A 84 0.74 22.35 1.93
C PRO A 84 -0.77 22.14 1.83
N ARG A 85 -1.21 21.21 0.97
CA ARG A 85 -2.64 20.95 0.75
C ARG A 85 -3.27 20.27 1.96
N LEU A 86 -2.57 19.29 2.55
CA LEU A 86 -2.97 18.68 3.82
C LEU A 86 -3.08 19.73 4.93
N ARG A 87 -2.09 20.62 5.03
CA ARG A 87 -2.07 21.68 6.02
C ARG A 87 -3.22 22.67 5.84
N THR A 88 -3.49 23.12 4.61
CA THR A 88 -4.64 23.98 4.31
C THR A 88 -5.95 23.31 4.70
N TYR A 89 -6.15 22.05 4.32
CA TYR A 89 -7.34 21.29 4.70
C TYR A 89 -7.48 21.19 6.24
N PHE A 90 -6.39 20.85 6.93
CA PHE A 90 -6.36 20.73 8.38
C PHE A 90 -6.70 22.05 9.09
N GLU A 91 -6.12 23.18 8.65
CA GLU A 91 -6.39 24.51 9.21
C GLU A 91 -7.85 24.94 9.02
N GLU A 92 -8.48 24.55 7.90
CA GLU A 92 -9.90 24.78 7.65
C GLU A 92 -10.79 23.93 8.57
N GLU A 93 -10.52 22.63 8.68
CA GLU A 93 -11.31 21.72 9.50
C GLU A 93 -11.11 21.93 11.00
N GLN A 94 -9.92 22.32 11.45
CA GLN A 94 -9.63 22.64 12.85
C GLN A 94 -10.54 23.75 13.39
N ARG A 95 -10.90 24.74 12.55
CA ARG A 95 -11.85 25.80 12.94
C ARG A 95 -13.26 25.26 13.21
N ARG A 96 -13.61 24.13 12.61
CA ARG A 96 -14.92 23.47 12.74
C ARG A 96 -14.93 22.38 13.80
N ARG A 97 -13.75 21.82 14.11
CA ARG A 97 -13.57 20.58 14.88
C ARG A 97 -12.56 20.78 16.01
N PRO A 98 -13.02 21.17 17.21
CA PRO A 98 -12.16 21.40 18.37
C PRO A 98 -11.25 20.20 18.70
N GLU A 99 -11.69 18.97 18.42
CA GLU A 99 -10.89 17.76 18.68
C GLU A 99 -9.59 17.67 17.85
N LEU A 100 -9.46 18.47 16.79
CA LEU A 100 -8.24 18.56 15.98
C LEU A 100 -7.21 19.53 16.55
N TRP A 101 -7.53 20.30 17.60
CA TRP A 101 -6.61 21.31 18.14
C TRP A 101 -5.26 20.79 18.62
N PRO A 102 -5.17 19.66 19.34
CA PRO A 102 -3.88 19.12 19.76
C PRO A 102 -2.92 18.86 18.58
N PHE A 103 -3.46 18.61 17.39
CA PHE A 103 -2.66 18.36 16.18
C PHE A 103 -1.98 19.60 15.61
N ALA A 104 -2.37 20.83 15.97
CA ALA A 104 -1.64 22.03 15.54
C ALA A 104 -0.25 22.17 16.18
N HIS A 105 0.01 21.41 17.24
CA HIS A 105 1.29 21.44 17.98
C HIS A 105 2.29 20.40 17.50
N VAL A 106 1.88 19.54 16.56
CA VAL A 106 2.68 18.42 16.09
C VAL A 106 2.67 18.37 14.57
N PRO A 107 3.72 17.81 13.95
CA PRO A 107 3.73 17.67 12.51
C PRO A 107 2.69 16.64 12.06
N LEU A 108 1.94 16.99 11.00
CA LEU A 108 0.91 16.13 10.40
C LEU A 108 1.50 14.95 9.59
N CYS A 109 2.82 14.95 9.37
CA CYS A 109 3.59 13.85 8.80
C CYS A 109 5.01 13.86 9.39
N ASP A 110 5.75 12.75 9.30
CA ASP A 110 7.14 12.69 9.76
C ASP A 110 8.10 13.31 8.75
N ALA A 111 7.81 13.12 7.46
CA ALA A 111 8.63 13.60 6.37
C ALA A 111 7.80 14.09 5.17
N VAL A 112 8.36 15.09 4.48
CA VAL A 112 8.02 15.51 3.13
C VAL A 112 9.17 15.10 2.23
N ILE A 113 8.90 14.32 1.19
CA ILE A 113 9.94 13.81 0.28
C ILE A 113 9.56 14.04 -1.18
N GLY A 114 10.53 14.46 -1.99
CA GLY A 114 10.31 14.79 -3.40
C GLY A 114 11.44 15.65 -3.96
N ASP A 115 11.34 16.06 -5.22
CA ASP A 115 12.26 17.01 -5.83
C ASP A 115 11.96 18.48 -5.48
N MET A 116 10.89 18.74 -4.72
CA MET A 116 10.55 20.04 -4.14
C MET A 116 10.17 21.11 -5.18
N ASP A 117 9.82 20.72 -6.41
CA ASP A 117 9.49 21.63 -7.49
C ASP A 117 8.15 22.35 -7.27
N SER A 118 7.20 21.72 -6.57
CA SER A 118 5.94 22.32 -6.14
C SER A 118 6.10 23.49 -5.15
N TYR A 119 7.32 23.71 -4.63
CA TYR A 119 7.61 24.70 -3.61
C TYR A 119 8.34 25.95 -4.11
N LEU A 120 8.74 25.99 -5.39
CA LEU A 120 9.55 27.08 -5.94
C LEU A 120 8.94 28.48 -5.71
N ASP A 121 7.60 28.59 -5.74
CA ASP A 121 6.89 29.85 -5.50
C ASP A 121 6.46 30.08 -4.03
N SER A 122 6.63 29.09 -3.16
CA SER A 122 6.06 29.07 -1.80
C SER A 122 7.07 28.81 -0.67
N LEU A 123 8.35 28.60 -0.98
CA LEU A 123 9.45 28.37 -0.02
C LEU A 123 9.45 29.34 1.19
N PRO A 124 9.23 30.66 1.03
CA PRO A 124 9.20 31.58 2.17
C PRO A 124 7.94 31.48 3.04
N LYS A 125 6.84 30.91 2.51
CA LYS A 125 5.51 30.89 3.16
C LYS A 125 5.18 29.55 3.82
N CYS A 126 5.75 28.45 3.36
CA CYS A 126 5.50 27.12 3.93
C CYS A 126 6.14 26.91 5.32
N GLY A 127 6.83 27.92 5.85
CA GLY A 127 7.54 27.80 7.11
C GLY A 127 8.65 26.77 7.00
N ILE A 128 9.41 26.76 5.90
CA ILE A 128 10.69 26.04 5.80
C ILE A 128 11.71 26.82 6.65
N HIS A 129 11.37 27.01 7.94
CA HIS A 129 12.20 27.64 8.94
C HIS A 129 12.71 26.49 9.79
N GLY A 130 13.99 26.17 9.57
CA GLY A 130 14.73 25.30 10.46
C GLY A 130 14.59 25.77 11.89
N GLY A 131 14.80 24.84 12.83
CA GLY A 131 14.92 25.18 14.24
C GLY A 131 15.89 26.36 14.48
N THR A 132 15.86 26.89 15.69
CA THR A 132 16.64 28.04 16.15
C THR A 132 18.16 27.94 15.89
N ASP A 133 18.67 26.79 15.47
CA ASP A 133 20.07 26.52 15.12
C ASP A 133 20.38 26.48 13.61
N GLY A 134 19.38 26.47 12.71
CA GLY A 134 19.56 26.47 11.23
C GLY A 134 20.24 25.22 10.62
N LYS A 135 20.96 24.43 11.43
CA LYS A 135 21.69 23.22 11.02
C LYS A 135 20.77 22.06 10.66
N GLY A 136 19.67 21.89 11.40
CA GLY A 136 18.75 20.78 11.16
C GLY A 136 18.09 20.79 9.77
N LEU A 137 17.92 21.97 9.18
CA LEU A 137 17.36 22.17 7.85
C LEU A 137 18.40 21.91 6.74
N GLN A 138 19.66 22.33 6.94
CA GLN A 138 20.75 22.06 5.98
C GLN A 138 21.04 20.57 5.84
N ASP A 139 20.89 19.80 6.91
CA ASP A 139 21.10 18.36 6.86
C ASP A 139 19.92 17.63 6.19
N SER A 140 18.68 18.11 6.31
CA SER A 140 17.52 17.45 5.66
C SER A 140 17.34 17.91 4.21
N MET A 141 17.65 19.17 3.93
CA MET A 141 17.68 19.78 2.60
C MET A 141 19.06 20.39 2.35
N PRO A 142 20.07 19.59 1.96
CA PRO A 142 21.32 20.17 1.48
C PRO A 142 21.01 21.07 0.29
N ALA A 143 21.82 22.13 0.07
CA ALA A 143 21.56 23.14 -0.96
C ALA A 143 21.32 22.53 -2.35
N ASP A 144 22.01 21.41 -2.64
CA ASP A 144 21.88 20.68 -3.89
C ASP A 144 20.91 19.50 -3.82
N GLY A 145 20.31 19.16 -2.66
CA GLY A 145 19.53 17.93 -2.50
C GLY A 145 20.35 16.64 -2.58
N TYR A 146 19.76 15.52 -2.18
CA TYR A 146 20.33 14.18 -2.37
C TYR A 146 20.13 13.72 -3.80
N ALA A 147 21.08 12.97 -4.39
CA ALA A 147 20.88 12.49 -5.76
C ALA A 147 19.77 11.43 -5.81
N THR A 148 19.78 10.47 -4.89
CA THR A 148 18.76 9.41 -4.77
C THR A 148 18.32 9.22 -3.32
N VAL A 149 17.25 8.44 -3.11
CA VAL A 149 16.82 8.10 -1.75
C VAL A 149 17.88 7.31 -1.00
N ASP A 150 18.71 6.51 -1.67
CA ASP A 150 19.77 5.70 -1.04
C ASP A 150 20.91 6.56 -0.45
N GLU A 151 21.08 7.79 -0.96
CA GLU A 151 22.08 8.73 -0.46
C GLU A 151 21.65 9.46 0.82
N VAL A 152 20.38 9.37 1.23
CA VAL A 152 19.92 10.00 2.47
C VAL A 152 20.71 9.41 3.67
N PRO A 153 21.39 10.22 4.49
CA PRO A 153 22.21 9.70 5.58
C PRO A 153 21.40 8.94 6.62
N ALA A 154 22.00 7.89 7.19
CA ALA A 154 21.40 7.13 8.28
C ALA A 154 21.08 8.02 9.51
N SER A 155 21.82 9.11 9.71
CA SER A 155 21.53 10.10 10.76
C SER A 155 20.19 10.82 10.53
N ILE A 156 19.81 11.09 9.28
CA ILE A 156 18.49 11.66 8.95
C ILE A 156 17.38 10.66 9.26
N LEU A 157 17.58 9.38 8.88
CA LEU A 157 16.63 8.30 9.18
C LEU A 157 16.43 8.13 10.70
N GLY A 158 17.52 8.18 11.48
CA GLY A 158 17.45 8.18 12.95
C GLY A 158 16.69 9.39 13.51
N ARG A 159 16.88 10.58 12.94
CA ARG A 159 16.14 11.78 13.36
C ARG A 159 14.65 11.72 13.04
N ILE A 160 14.25 11.13 11.90
CA ILE A 160 12.84 10.87 11.56
C ILE A 160 12.22 9.96 12.64
N ARG A 161 12.93 8.90 13.02
CA ARG A 161 12.53 7.99 14.08
C ARG A 161 12.41 8.69 15.44
N ASP A 162 13.40 9.48 15.84
CA ASP A 162 13.39 10.18 17.12
C ASP A 162 12.25 11.20 17.19
N ARG A 163 11.96 11.86 16.07
CA ARG A 163 10.85 12.80 15.94
C ARG A 163 9.49 12.13 16.13
N TYR A 164 9.31 10.90 15.68
CA TYR A 164 8.08 10.15 15.96
C TYR A 164 7.82 10.08 17.48
N THR A 165 8.84 9.69 18.24
CA THR A 165 8.73 9.56 19.71
C THR A 165 8.51 10.90 20.39
N SER A 166 9.25 11.94 20.00
CA SER A 166 9.07 13.27 20.58
C SER A 166 7.70 13.87 20.26
N THR A 167 7.21 13.66 19.03
CA THR A 167 5.89 14.11 18.58
C THR A 167 4.77 13.48 19.39
N LEU A 168 4.87 12.19 19.68
CA LEU A 168 3.89 11.48 20.49
C LEU A 168 3.85 12.01 21.92
N ALA A 169 5.01 12.18 22.55
CA ALA A 169 5.12 12.74 23.89
C ALA A 169 4.56 14.16 23.97
N GLU A 170 4.86 15.00 22.97
CA GLU A 170 4.36 16.35 22.86
C GLU A 170 2.83 16.40 22.73
N PHE A 171 2.28 15.59 21.81
CA PHE A 171 0.84 15.50 21.61
C PHE A 171 0.11 15.14 22.91
N HIS A 172 0.58 14.13 23.64
CA HIS A 172 -0.06 13.73 24.90
C HIS A 172 0.05 14.81 25.97
N ARG A 173 1.17 15.51 26.05
CA ARG A 173 1.35 16.65 26.96
C ARG A 173 0.35 17.76 26.67
N VAL A 174 0.24 18.20 25.41
CA VAL A 174 -0.69 19.25 24.99
C VAL A 174 -2.12 18.80 25.20
N ARG A 175 -2.48 17.59 24.78
CA ARG A 175 -3.82 17.04 24.96
C ARG A 175 -4.23 16.99 26.43
N ALA A 176 -3.36 16.54 27.33
CA ALA A 176 -3.64 16.50 28.76
C ALA A 176 -3.84 17.91 29.36
N ALA A 177 -3.06 18.90 28.91
CA ALA A 177 -3.26 20.30 29.32
C ALA A 177 -4.61 20.86 28.84
N MET A 178 -5.04 20.49 27.64
CA MET A 178 -6.29 20.94 27.04
C MET A 178 -7.53 20.28 27.62
N GLU A 179 -7.49 18.97 27.93
CA GLU A 179 -8.62 18.24 28.55
C GLU A 179 -8.99 18.82 29.94
N GLY A 180 -8.06 19.50 30.62
CA GLY A 180 -8.29 20.18 31.90
C GLY A 180 -8.68 21.67 31.79
N ALA A 181 -8.69 22.26 30.60
CA ALA A 181 -8.84 23.70 30.40
C ALA A 181 -10.15 24.07 29.66
N PRO A 182 -10.84 25.16 30.05
CA PRO A 182 -11.93 25.74 29.27
C PRO A 182 -11.51 26.10 27.84
N LEU A 183 -12.44 26.04 26.88
CA LEU A 183 -12.17 26.35 25.46
C LEU A 183 -11.55 27.75 25.26
N GLU A 184 -11.92 28.73 26.09
CA GLU A 184 -11.38 30.10 26.01
C GLU A 184 -9.89 30.18 26.39
N GLN A 185 -9.35 29.16 27.04
CA GLN A 185 -7.94 29.06 27.40
C GLN A 185 -7.11 28.33 26.34
N TRP A 186 -7.75 27.67 25.37
CA TRP A 186 -7.04 26.91 24.34
C TRP A 186 -6.23 27.82 23.43
N ASP A 187 -6.71 29.02 23.10
CA ASP A 187 -5.95 30.03 22.35
C ASP A 187 -4.67 30.46 23.08
N LYS A 188 -4.73 30.56 24.42
CA LYS A 188 -3.56 30.93 25.24
C LYS A 188 -2.55 29.80 25.29
N LEU A 189 -3.01 28.57 25.53
CA LEU A 189 -2.17 27.38 25.45
C LEU A 189 -1.52 27.27 24.07
N GLN A 190 -2.25 27.61 23.01
CA GLN A 190 -1.71 27.59 21.66
C GLN A 190 -0.56 28.57 21.49
N ALA A 191 -0.71 29.80 22.00
CA ALA A 191 0.33 30.82 21.95
C ALA A 191 1.56 30.47 22.82
N GLU A 192 1.33 29.87 23.99
CA GLU A 192 2.39 29.44 24.91
C GLU A 192 3.22 28.28 24.36
N HIS A 193 2.59 27.35 23.64
CA HIS A 193 3.25 26.19 23.03
C HIS A 193 3.70 26.42 21.59
N LYS A 194 3.67 27.66 21.11
CA LYS A 194 4.09 28.03 19.75
C LYS A 194 5.60 28.17 19.60
N ASP A 195 6.38 27.29 20.24
CA ASP A 195 7.80 27.17 19.90
C ASP A 195 7.88 26.64 18.46
N ALA A 196 8.20 27.56 17.54
CA ALA A 196 7.95 27.43 16.10
C ALA A 196 8.71 26.28 15.40
N SER A 197 9.59 25.56 16.10
CA SER A 197 10.48 24.57 15.50
C SER A 197 10.01 23.11 15.59
N SER A 198 9.03 22.78 16.44
CA SER A 198 8.64 21.37 16.67
C SER A 198 7.52 20.86 15.76
N SER A 199 6.75 21.74 15.12
CA SER A 199 5.53 21.37 14.36
C SER A 199 5.76 21.03 12.89
N LEU A 200 7.00 21.09 12.40
CA LEU A 200 7.31 20.89 10.99
C LEU A 200 7.88 19.48 10.72
N PRO A 201 7.52 18.87 9.57
CA PRO A 201 8.07 17.58 9.15
C PRO A 201 9.55 17.71 8.75
N PHE A 202 10.24 16.58 8.57
CA PHE A 202 11.54 16.56 7.90
C PHE A 202 11.35 16.74 6.40
N TRP A 203 12.09 17.66 5.81
CA TRP A 203 12.05 17.87 4.36
C TRP A 203 13.23 17.16 3.73
N ILE A 204 12.97 16.23 2.80
CA ILE A 204 13.99 15.40 2.16
C ILE A 204 13.96 15.68 0.67
N HIS A 205 14.87 16.55 0.23
CA HIS A 205 14.99 16.93 -1.19
C HIS A 205 15.77 15.85 -1.96
N ILE A 206 15.11 15.19 -2.90
CA ILE A 206 15.66 14.15 -3.76
C ILE A 206 15.59 14.60 -5.22
N ARG A 207 16.75 14.79 -5.85
CA ARG A 207 16.84 15.27 -7.23
C ARG A 207 16.54 14.24 -8.30
N CYS A 208 16.59 12.95 -7.98
CA CYS A 208 16.40 11.87 -8.95
C CYS A 208 15.11 12.07 -9.75
N GLN A 209 15.26 12.19 -11.07
CA GLN A 209 14.16 12.30 -12.03
C GLN A 209 13.76 10.95 -12.63
N ASP A 210 14.56 9.90 -12.38
CA ASP A 210 14.24 8.52 -12.80
C ASP A 210 13.21 7.85 -11.88
N THR A 211 12.89 8.48 -10.74
CA THR A 211 11.89 8.00 -9.78
C THR A 211 10.88 9.10 -9.51
N ASN A 212 9.59 8.74 -9.46
CA ASN A 212 8.54 9.66 -9.01
C ASN A 212 8.49 9.73 -7.48
N ASP A 213 7.78 10.72 -6.93
CA ASP A 213 7.75 10.95 -5.48
C ASP A 213 7.06 9.84 -4.67
N PHE A 214 6.19 9.06 -5.32
CA PHE A 214 5.61 7.89 -4.69
C PHE A 214 6.64 6.77 -4.49
N MET A 215 7.42 6.45 -5.53
CA MET A 215 8.56 5.53 -5.46
C MET A 215 9.55 6.01 -4.38
N LYS A 216 9.88 7.31 -4.36
CA LYS A 216 10.78 7.89 -3.36
C LYS A 216 10.25 7.66 -1.93
N SER A 217 8.94 7.84 -1.72
CA SER A 217 8.28 7.62 -0.43
C SER A 217 8.36 6.16 0.04
N LEU A 218 8.13 5.19 -0.85
CA LEU A 218 8.23 3.77 -0.50
C LEU A 218 9.68 3.31 -0.28
N MET A 219 10.63 3.85 -1.06
CA MET A 219 12.06 3.63 -0.81
C MET A 219 12.47 4.17 0.57
N LEU A 220 11.95 5.33 0.99
CA LEU A 220 12.19 5.85 2.32
C LEU A 220 11.67 4.91 3.41
N PHE A 221 10.46 4.36 3.28
CA PHE A 221 9.95 3.34 4.22
C PHE A 221 10.82 2.08 4.24
N LYS A 222 11.24 1.59 3.08
CA LYS A 222 12.14 0.44 2.99
C LYS A 222 13.44 0.68 3.76
N ARG A 223 14.06 1.85 3.58
CA ARG A 223 15.29 2.22 4.30
C ARG A 223 15.08 2.42 5.80
N LEU A 224 13.98 3.06 6.22
CA LEU A 224 13.63 3.17 7.64
C LEU A 224 13.46 1.78 8.28
N ARG A 225 12.83 0.85 7.58
CA ARG A 225 12.66 -0.54 8.02
C ARG A 225 13.98 -1.29 8.12
N GLU A 226 14.83 -1.19 7.12
CA GLU A 226 16.15 -1.86 7.12
C GLU A 226 17.05 -1.33 8.23
N GLN A 227 16.96 -0.03 8.53
CA GLN A 227 17.76 0.59 9.59
C GLN A 227 17.19 0.36 11.00
N HIS A 228 15.86 0.24 11.13
CA HIS A 228 15.14 0.15 12.39
C HIS A 228 14.11 -1.00 12.36
N MET A 229 14.60 -2.23 12.15
CA MET A 229 13.75 -3.41 11.99
C MET A 229 12.79 -3.63 13.16
N GLU A 230 13.18 -3.22 14.37
CA GLU A 230 12.36 -3.29 15.58
C GLU A 230 11.09 -2.43 15.52
N ASP A 231 11.08 -1.39 14.68
CA ASP A 231 9.93 -0.51 14.52
C ASP A 231 8.88 -1.11 13.56
N PHE A 232 9.25 -2.09 12.73
CA PHE A 232 8.40 -2.64 11.66
C PHE A 232 8.08 -4.12 11.88
N VAL A 233 7.40 -4.40 12.99
CA VAL A 233 6.84 -5.74 13.25
C VAL A 233 5.63 -5.94 12.32
N ALA A 234 5.74 -6.85 11.35
CA ALA A 234 4.62 -7.20 10.49
C ALA A 234 3.51 -7.86 11.33
N VAL A 235 2.38 -7.17 11.45
CA VAL A 235 1.23 -7.68 12.19
C VAL A 235 0.37 -8.55 11.26
N PRO A 236 0.08 -9.81 11.61
CA PRO A 236 -0.75 -10.67 10.78
C PRO A 236 -2.15 -10.08 10.62
N PRO A 237 -2.85 -10.28 9.48
CA PRO A 237 -4.24 -9.89 9.32
C PRO A 237 -5.14 -10.47 10.42
N PRO A 238 -6.19 -9.77 10.89
CA PRO A 238 -7.08 -10.26 11.95
C PRO A 238 -7.60 -11.69 11.69
N VAL A 239 -7.91 -12.02 10.44
CA VAL A 239 -8.35 -13.35 10.00
C VAL A 239 -7.33 -14.46 10.33
N LEU A 240 -6.03 -14.17 10.33
CA LEU A 240 -4.98 -15.12 10.69
C LEU A 240 -4.78 -15.27 12.21
N ARG A 241 -5.37 -14.37 13.02
CA ARG A 241 -5.17 -14.35 14.48
C ARG A 241 -6.15 -15.26 15.23
N THR A 242 -7.15 -15.82 14.55
CA THR A 242 -8.25 -16.56 15.17
C THR A 242 -8.56 -17.85 14.42
N GLU A 243 -9.03 -18.88 15.13
CA GLU A 243 -9.45 -20.14 14.51
C GLU A 243 -10.66 -19.97 13.58
N SER A 244 -11.58 -19.07 13.91
CA SER A 244 -12.74 -18.76 13.06
C SER A 244 -12.30 -18.11 11.76
N GLY A 245 -11.34 -17.18 11.82
CA GLY A 245 -10.77 -16.58 10.63
C GLY A 245 -9.99 -17.57 9.76
N MET A 246 -9.22 -18.48 10.36
CA MET A 246 -8.56 -19.55 9.60
C MET A 246 -9.58 -20.48 8.91
N ARG A 247 -10.68 -20.84 9.60
CA ARG A 247 -11.79 -21.58 8.98
C ARG A 247 -12.48 -20.82 7.86
N LEU A 248 -12.62 -19.50 7.99
CA LEU A 248 -13.14 -18.65 6.93
C LEU A 248 -12.26 -18.72 5.67
N LEU A 249 -10.93 -18.63 5.82
CA LEU A 249 -9.97 -18.74 4.71
C LEU A 249 -9.97 -20.13 4.07
N GLU A 250 -10.17 -21.19 4.86
CA GLU A 250 -10.18 -22.57 4.36
C GLU A 250 -11.46 -22.88 3.58
N THR A 251 -12.60 -22.32 4.00
CA THR A 251 -13.92 -22.64 3.42
C THR A 251 -14.40 -21.64 2.37
N GLY A 252 -13.81 -20.45 2.29
CA GLY A 252 -14.27 -19.36 1.43
C GLY A 252 -15.42 -18.52 2.04
N GLY A 253 -15.99 -18.96 3.16
CA GLY A 253 -17.10 -18.27 3.83
C GLY A 253 -18.44 -18.37 3.09
N ALA A 254 -19.39 -17.54 3.54
CA ALA A 254 -20.73 -17.49 2.99
C ALA A 254 -20.80 -16.86 1.60
N VAL A 255 -21.80 -17.28 0.83
CA VAL A 255 -22.16 -16.67 -0.46
C VAL A 255 -23.02 -15.44 -0.19
N ASP A 256 -22.71 -14.34 -0.87
CA ASP A 256 -23.52 -13.13 -0.88
C ASP A 256 -24.86 -13.42 -1.59
N PRO A 257 -26.00 -13.37 -0.89
CA PRO A 257 -27.30 -13.74 -1.45
C PRO A 257 -27.78 -12.77 -2.54
N THR A 258 -27.15 -11.61 -2.67
CA THR A 258 -27.50 -10.59 -3.67
C THR A 258 -26.86 -10.84 -5.04
N VAL A 259 -25.87 -11.73 -5.11
CA VAL A 259 -25.17 -12.07 -6.36
C VAL A 259 -25.87 -13.24 -7.04
N GLY A 260 -26.43 -13.00 -8.23
CA GLY A 260 -27.17 -14.01 -8.98
C GLY A 260 -26.28 -15.18 -9.43
N SER A 261 -26.89 -16.37 -9.54
CA SER A 261 -26.20 -17.61 -9.93
C SER A 261 -26.48 -18.08 -11.37
N GLU A 262 -27.30 -17.34 -12.13
CA GLU A 262 -27.74 -17.78 -13.47
C GLU A 262 -26.64 -17.64 -14.53
N GLY A 263 -26.39 -18.72 -15.28
CA GLY A 263 -25.47 -18.74 -16.43
C GLY A 263 -23.98 -18.81 -16.06
N LEU A 264 -23.65 -19.31 -14.87
CA LEU A 264 -22.28 -19.36 -14.36
C LEU A 264 -21.74 -20.79 -14.30
N ASP A 265 -20.45 -20.96 -14.64
CA ASP A 265 -19.67 -22.19 -14.45
C ASP A 265 -19.21 -22.29 -12.97
N ILE A 266 -20.18 -22.34 -12.06
CA ILE A 266 -19.94 -22.44 -10.61
C ILE A 266 -19.75 -23.91 -10.22
N ASP A 267 -18.58 -24.23 -9.68
CA ASP A 267 -18.29 -25.48 -8.97
C ASP A 267 -17.99 -25.18 -7.49
N PRO A 268 -18.98 -25.29 -6.58
CA PRO A 268 -18.79 -24.95 -5.18
C PRO A 268 -17.74 -25.83 -4.49
N GLN A 269 -17.59 -27.09 -4.94
CA GLN A 269 -16.57 -27.98 -4.39
C GLN A 269 -15.18 -27.48 -4.79
N ARG A 270 -14.98 -27.10 -6.06
CA ARG A 270 -13.69 -26.55 -6.49
C ARG A 270 -13.37 -25.21 -5.84
N GLU A 271 -14.37 -24.34 -5.64
CA GLU A 271 -14.16 -23.07 -4.92
C GLU A 271 -13.62 -23.31 -3.50
N SER A 272 -14.19 -24.28 -2.78
CA SER A 272 -13.76 -24.71 -1.46
C SER A 272 -12.38 -25.38 -1.48
N ASP A 273 -12.16 -26.30 -2.42
CA ASP A 273 -10.87 -26.99 -2.58
C ASP A 273 -9.73 -25.99 -2.83
N LEU A 274 -9.97 -24.95 -3.64
CA LEU A 274 -8.98 -23.92 -3.95
C LEU A 274 -8.59 -23.11 -2.70
N CYS A 275 -9.58 -22.75 -1.87
CA CYS A 275 -9.35 -22.10 -0.57
C CYS A 275 -8.56 -22.99 0.40
N ALA A 276 -8.92 -24.27 0.50
CA ALA A 276 -8.22 -25.24 1.33
C ALA A 276 -6.79 -25.53 0.84
N GLU A 277 -6.56 -25.56 -0.47
CA GLU A 277 -5.23 -25.67 -1.08
C GLU A 277 -4.36 -24.47 -0.73
N ALA A 278 -4.87 -23.24 -0.88
CA ALA A 278 -4.16 -22.03 -0.49
C ALA A 278 -3.79 -22.05 1.01
N CYS A 279 -4.66 -22.59 1.87
CA CYS A 279 -4.43 -22.68 3.30
C CYS A 279 -3.28 -23.61 3.72
N LYS A 280 -2.84 -24.51 2.85
CA LYS A 280 -1.67 -25.37 3.09
C LYS A 280 -0.35 -24.63 2.91
N GLU A 281 -0.36 -23.47 2.26
CA GLU A 281 0.83 -22.67 1.97
C GLU A 281 1.10 -21.64 3.08
N GLU A 282 2.38 -21.34 3.27
CA GLU A 282 2.84 -20.37 4.26
C GLU A 282 2.35 -18.96 3.92
N ALA A 283 1.78 -18.28 4.93
CA ALA A 283 1.35 -16.90 4.80
C ALA A 283 2.55 -15.95 4.87
N VAL A 284 2.74 -15.13 3.85
CA VAL A 284 3.75 -14.08 3.83
C VAL A 284 3.23 -12.88 4.60
N LEU A 285 3.95 -12.49 5.66
CA LEU A 285 3.64 -11.30 6.43
C LEU A 285 4.48 -10.13 5.91
N LEU A 286 3.80 -9.15 5.30
CA LEU A 286 4.40 -7.92 4.78
C LEU A 286 3.90 -6.72 5.58
N PRO A 287 4.70 -5.65 5.73
CA PRO A 287 4.19 -4.39 6.26
C PRO A 287 3.15 -3.81 5.30
N THR A 288 2.08 -3.22 5.85
CA THR A 288 1.04 -2.56 5.05
C THR A 288 1.34 -1.06 4.91
N TYR A 289 1.38 -0.59 3.67
CA TYR A 289 1.52 0.83 3.33
C TYR A 289 0.25 1.34 2.63
N VAL A 290 -0.43 2.31 3.25
CA VAL A 290 -1.68 2.88 2.71
C VAL A 290 -1.36 4.19 2.01
N CYS A 291 -1.83 4.36 0.78
CA CYS A 291 -1.45 5.47 -0.07
C CYS A 291 -2.69 6.18 -0.62
N PHE A 292 -2.76 7.49 -0.39
CA PHE A 292 -3.82 8.37 -0.88
C PHE A 292 -3.33 9.24 -2.03
N GLY A 293 -4.23 9.55 -2.96
CA GLY A 293 -3.93 10.38 -4.13
C GLY A 293 -3.23 9.67 -5.29
N GLY A 294 -3.12 8.34 -5.23
CA GLY A 294 -2.60 7.55 -6.35
C GLY A 294 -3.59 7.33 -7.49
N LEU A 295 -4.88 7.64 -7.30
CA LEU A 295 -5.99 7.31 -8.21
C LEU A 295 -6.83 8.56 -8.55
N GLY A 296 -7.30 8.66 -9.80
CA GLY A 296 -8.27 9.67 -10.26
C GLY A 296 -7.67 11.03 -10.65
N GLY A 297 -6.35 11.16 -10.63
CA GLY A 297 -5.62 12.38 -11.00
C GLY A 297 -5.15 12.37 -12.46
N ARG A 298 -3.90 12.79 -12.67
CA ARG A 298 -3.22 12.64 -13.97
C ARG A 298 -3.05 11.15 -14.30
N PHE A 299 -3.45 10.75 -15.50
CA PHE A 299 -3.44 9.34 -15.92
C PHE A 299 -2.04 8.72 -15.89
N ASP A 300 -1.02 9.45 -16.34
CA ASP A 300 0.37 8.99 -16.31
C ASP A 300 0.86 8.76 -14.86
N HIS A 301 0.43 9.61 -13.92
CA HIS A 301 0.73 9.43 -12.49
C HIS A 301 0.01 8.22 -11.89
N GLU A 302 -1.23 7.96 -12.30
CA GLU A 302 -1.99 6.78 -11.84
C GLU A 302 -1.32 5.49 -12.33
N MET A 303 -0.91 5.43 -13.60
CA MET A 303 -0.17 4.28 -14.12
C MET A 303 1.19 4.14 -13.45
N ALA A 304 1.87 5.25 -13.18
CA ALA A 304 3.12 5.23 -12.42
C ALA A 304 2.91 4.73 -10.98
N ALA A 305 1.79 5.08 -10.34
CA ALA A 305 1.45 4.58 -9.00
C ALA A 305 1.18 3.07 -9.00
N ILE A 306 0.44 2.56 -9.98
CA ILE A 306 0.23 1.12 -10.13
C ILE A 306 1.56 0.40 -10.40
N SER A 307 2.43 0.96 -11.24
CA SER A 307 3.77 0.40 -11.48
C SER A 307 4.59 0.31 -10.19
N VAL A 308 4.51 1.33 -9.31
CA VAL A 308 5.19 1.33 -8.01
C VAL A 308 4.61 0.25 -7.07
N VAL A 309 3.28 0.09 -7.01
CA VAL A 309 2.62 -0.98 -6.23
C VAL A 309 3.11 -2.36 -6.63
N LEU A 310 3.22 -2.61 -7.95
CA LEU A 310 3.70 -3.87 -8.49
C LEU A 310 5.19 -4.08 -8.16
N ALA A 311 6.02 -3.05 -8.29
CA ALA A 311 7.46 -3.11 -8.02
C ALA A 311 7.79 -3.41 -6.54
N PHE A 312 6.93 -2.97 -5.61
CA PHE A 312 7.09 -3.23 -4.16
C PHE A 312 6.30 -4.45 -3.65
N SER A 313 5.67 -5.23 -4.54
CA SER A 313 4.73 -6.30 -4.14
C SER A 313 5.35 -7.41 -3.28
N GLU A 314 6.67 -7.65 -3.41
CA GLU A 314 7.42 -8.60 -2.57
C GLU A 314 7.96 -7.97 -1.27
N ASP A 315 8.13 -6.64 -1.25
CA ASP A 315 8.68 -5.90 -0.12
C ASP A 315 7.60 -5.47 0.87
N ALA A 316 6.39 -5.14 0.39
CA ALA A 316 5.31 -4.59 1.19
C ALA A 316 3.93 -4.91 0.61
N HIS A 317 2.91 -4.90 1.46
CA HIS A 317 1.52 -4.82 1.01
C HIS A 317 1.15 -3.35 0.82
N VAL A 318 1.42 -2.84 -0.39
CA VAL A 318 1.03 -1.48 -0.78
C VAL A 318 -0.43 -1.45 -1.22
N VAL A 319 -1.20 -0.55 -0.61
CA VAL A 319 -2.61 -0.34 -0.90
C VAL A 319 -2.82 1.08 -1.42
N LEU A 320 -3.27 1.22 -2.66
CA LEU A 320 -3.79 2.49 -3.17
C LEU A 320 -5.28 2.57 -2.85
N THR A 321 -5.73 3.68 -2.27
CA THR A 321 -7.14 3.87 -1.99
C THR A 321 -7.57 5.32 -2.17
N ASN A 322 -8.81 5.50 -2.62
CA ASN A 322 -9.53 6.77 -2.68
C ASN A 322 -10.96 6.55 -2.21
N SER A 323 -11.84 7.54 -2.34
CA SER A 323 -13.25 7.40 -1.93
C SER A 323 -14.03 6.29 -2.66
N GLY A 324 -13.58 5.86 -3.84
CA GLY A 324 -14.30 4.92 -4.69
C GLY A 324 -13.69 3.53 -4.80
N ASN A 325 -12.38 3.35 -4.59
CA ASN A 325 -11.70 2.10 -4.86
C ASN A 325 -10.56 1.81 -3.88
N THR A 326 -10.26 0.52 -3.71
CA THR A 326 -9.07 0.01 -3.04
C THR A 326 -8.37 -0.99 -3.96
N LEU A 327 -7.07 -0.81 -4.17
CA LEU A 327 -6.25 -1.56 -5.13
C LEU A 327 -4.95 -2.02 -4.50
N PHE A 328 -4.55 -3.27 -4.77
CA PHE A 328 -3.28 -3.84 -4.34
C PHE A 328 -2.74 -4.88 -5.34
N ALA A 329 -1.44 -5.18 -5.26
CA ALA A 329 -0.83 -6.25 -6.05
C ALA A 329 -1.14 -7.65 -5.47
N CYS A 330 -1.52 -8.58 -6.34
CA CYS A 330 -1.55 -10.01 -6.04
C CYS A 330 -0.12 -10.55 -5.81
N GLN A 331 0.02 -11.63 -5.05
CA GLN A 331 1.29 -12.33 -4.85
C GLN A 331 1.81 -12.88 -6.20
N PRO A 332 2.99 -12.45 -6.66
CA PRO A 332 3.61 -13.04 -7.85
C PRO A 332 3.86 -14.54 -7.66
N ASP A 333 3.51 -15.32 -8.68
CA ASP A 333 3.63 -16.78 -8.72
C ASP A 333 3.19 -17.49 -7.43
N GLY A 334 2.10 -17.01 -6.83
CA GLY A 334 1.61 -17.50 -5.56
C GLY A 334 0.13 -17.31 -5.41
N TRP A 335 -0.31 -17.39 -4.16
CA TRP A 335 -1.71 -17.26 -3.78
C TRP A 335 -2.00 -15.89 -3.21
N THR A 336 -3.19 -15.37 -3.49
CA THR A 336 -3.73 -14.19 -2.81
C THR A 336 -5.12 -14.54 -2.29
N GLN A 337 -5.35 -14.44 -0.98
CA GLN A 337 -6.69 -14.58 -0.39
C GLN A 337 -7.14 -13.24 0.16
N LEU A 338 -8.16 -12.63 -0.45
CA LEU A 338 -8.78 -11.39 0.02
C LEU A 338 -10.02 -11.72 0.87
N VAL A 339 -10.06 -11.23 2.10
CA VAL A 339 -11.25 -11.26 2.95
C VAL A 339 -11.95 -9.91 2.87
N ARG A 340 -13.15 -9.89 2.30
CA ARG A 340 -13.91 -8.66 2.05
C ARG A 340 -14.39 -8.02 3.36
N HIS A 341 -14.17 -6.72 3.51
CA HIS A 341 -14.75 -5.94 4.60
C HIS A 341 -16.11 -5.33 4.20
N ALA A 342 -17.20 -6.08 4.35
CA ALA A 342 -18.53 -5.71 3.84
C ALA A 342 -19.10 -4.37 4.34
N GLY A 343 -18.58 -3.82 5.44
CA GLY A 343 -18.93 -2.48 5.94
C GLY A 343 -18.30 -1.34 5.13
N CYS A 344 -17.18 -1.59 4.47
CA CYS A 344 -16.34 -0.56 3.83
C CYS A 344 -16.15 -0.80 2.32
N GLU A 345 -16.23 -2.05 1.91
CA GLU A 345 -16.03 -2.50 0.53
C GLU A 345 -17.38 -2.87 -0.09
N GLY A 346 -17.53 -2.49 -1.35
CA GLY A 346 -18.63 -2.89 -2.20
C GLY A 346 -18.44 -4.33 -2.69
N VAL A 347 -19.32 -4.73 -3.59
CA VAL A 347 -19.28 -6.08 -4.19
C VAL A 347 -18.57 -6.08 -5.53
N VAL A 348 -18.43 -4.94 -6.21
CA VAL A 348 -17.82 -4.88 -7.55
C VAL A 348 -16.31 -4.93 -7.44
N SER A 349 -15.67 -5.81 -8.22
CA SER A 349 -14.21 -5.97 -8.21
C SER A 349 -13.62 -6.09 -9.62
N GLY A 350 -12.29 -6.15 -9.69
CA GLY A 350 -11.56 -6.42 -10.92
C GLY A 350 -10.22 -7.08 -10.67
N LEU A 351 -9.82 -7.96 -11.60
CA LEU A 351 -8.51 -8.59 -11.69
C LEU A 351 -7.85 -8.11 -12.97
N ILE A 352 -6.85 -7.23 -12.84
CA ILE A 352 -6.21 -6.56 -13.97
C ILE A 352 -4.77 -7.03 -14.08
N ASN A 353 -4.44 -7.63 -15.22
CA ASN A 353 -3.11 -8.16 -15.51
C ASN A 353 -2.39 -7.35 -16.59
N TYR A 354 -1.16 -6.94 -16.29
CA TYR A 354 -0.32 -6.12 -17.18
C TYR A 354 0.55 -7.00 -18.08
N GLY A 355 -0.13 -7.71 -18.98
CA GLY A 355 0.47 -8.67 -19.92
C GLY A 355 -0.51 -9.79 -20.22
N THR A 356 -0.08 -10.84 -20.92
CA THR A 356 -0.95 -12.01 -21.18
C THR A 356 -0.82 -13.04 -20.08
N MET A 357 -1.92 -13.32 -19.38
CA MET A 357 -2.00 -14.34 -18.33
C MET A 357 -1.72 -15.74 -18.91
N LYS A 358 -0.89 -16.53 -18.21
CA LYS A 358 -0.51 -17.89 -18.63
C LYS A 358 -1.33 -18.95 -17.92
N GLU A 359 -1.37 -18.87 -16.60
CA GLU A 359 -2.16 -19.77 -15.76
C GLU A 359 -2.79 -18.97 -14.62
N CYS A 360 -4.08 -19.14 -14.39
CA CYS A 360 -4.76 -18.46 -13.29
C CYS A 360 -5.95 -19.31 -12.87
N GLU A 361 -6.18 -19.40 -11.57
CA GLU A 361 -7.44 -19.92 -11.03
C GLU A 361 -7.96 -18.98 -9.96
N VAL A 362 -9.24 -18.64 -10.02
CA VAL A 362 -9.90 -17.76 -9.05
C VAL A 362 -11.14 -18.44 -8.48
N SER A 363 -11.36 -18.30 -7.18
CA SER A 363 -12.62 -18.62 -6.52
C SER A 363 -13.16 -17.39 -5.78
N GLY A 364 -14.47 -17.38 -5.53
CA GLY A 364 -15.13 -16.33 -4.75
C GLY A 364 -15.64 -15.13 -5.56
N LEU A 365 -15.49 -15.15 -6.88
CA LEU A 365 -16.08 -14.16 -7.80
C LEU A 365 -17.33 -14.74 -8.47
N GLN A 366 -18.18 -13.87 -9.00
CA GLN A 366 -19.34 -14.31 -9.80
C GLN A 366 -18.86 -14.99 -11.08
N TRP A 367 -17.88 -14.40 -11.76
CA TRP A 367 -17.20 -15.01 -12.91
C TRP A 367 -15.79 -15.44 -12.50
N ASN A 368 -15.67 -16.64 -11.95
CA ASN A 368 -14.38 -17.24 -11.67
C ASN A 368 -13.56 -17.42 -12.94
N VAL A 369 -12.26 -17.16 -12.85
CA VAL A 369 -11.32 -17.24 -13.96
C VAL A 369 -10.53 -18.54 -13.84
N VAL A 370 -10.51 -19.36 -14.89
CA VAL A 370 -9.74 -20.62 -14.93
C VAL A 370 -8.97 -20.72 -16.25
N ILE A 371 -7.71 -20.30 -16.25
CA ILE A 371 -6.83 -20.28 -17.41
C ILE A 371 -5.69 -21.28 -17.22
N GLY A 372 -5.46 -22.10 -18.24
CA GLY A 372 -4.29 -22.98 -18.32
C GLY A 372 -4.25 -24.15 -17.31
N ARG A 373 -5.19 -24.21 -16.37
CA ARG A 373 -5.43 -25.35 -15.46
C ARG A 373 -6.11 -26.46 -16.25
N GLY A 374 -5.59 -27.69 -16.18
CA GLY A 374 -5.97 -28.81 -17.06
C GLY A 374 -7.42 -29.34 -16.95
N LYS A 375 -8.31 -28.62 -16.26
CA LYS A 375 -9.74 -28.93 -16.21
C LYS A 375 -10.44 -28.24 -17.40
N PRO A 376 -11.45 -28.87 -18.02
CA PRO A 376 -12.34 -28.14 -18.92
C PRO A 376 -13.03 -27.04 -18.12
N SER A 377 -12.78 -25.78 -18.49
CA SER A 377 -13.54 -24.62 -18.04
C SER A 377 -14.00 -23.85 -19.27
N GLU A 378 -15.11 -23.11 -19.17
CA GLU A 378 -15.54 -22.20 -20.24
C GLU A 378 -14.48 -21.12 -20.55
N SER A 379 -13.57 -20.86 -19.60
CA SER A 379 -12.49 -19.88 -19.76
C SER A 379 -11.21 -20.43 -20.38
N ARG A 380 -11.09 -21.74 -20.64
CA ARG A 380 -9.84 -22.35 -21.15
C ARG A 380 -9.33 -21.75 -22.46
N GLU A 381 -10.24 -21.31 -23.32
CA GLU A 381 -9.92 -20.68 -24.62
C GLU A 381 -9.78 -19.16 -24.53
N LEU A 382 -10.15 -18.57 -23.39
CA LEU A 382 -10.06 -17.14 -23.17
C LEU A 382 -8.61 -16.74 -22.94
N VAL A 383 -8.25 -15.57 -23.46
CA VAL A 383 -6.94 -14.96 -23.24
C VAL A 383 -7.16 -13.75 -22.34
N LEU A 384 -6.63 -13.81 -21.12
CA LEU A 384 -6.70 -12.67 -20.21
C LEU A 384 -5.53 -11.72 -20.44
N GLY A 385 -5.84 -10.44 -20.68
CA GLY A 385 -4.90 -9.36 -20.91
C GLY A 385 -5.49 -8.22 -21.73
N PHE A 386 -4.79 -7.09 -21.76
CA PHE A 386 -5.18 -5.92 -22.54
C PHE A 386 -5.32 -6.25 -24.03
N GLY A 387 -6.36 -5.72 -24.68
CA GLY A 387 -6.73 -6.06 -26.06
C GLY A 387 -7.39 -7.43 -26.23
N LYS A 388 -7.59 -8.17 -25.14
CA LYS A 388 -8.32 -9.45 -25.08
C LYS A 388 -9.40 -9.35 -23.98
N LEU A 389 -9.41 -10.25 -23.00
CA LEU A 389 -10.34 -10.19 -21.86
C LEU A 389 -9.65 -9.61 -20.62
N ILE A 390 -10.31 -8.68 -19.94
CA ILE A 390 -9.93 -8.23 -18.59
C ILE A 390 -11.12 -8.49 -17.68
N SER A 391 -10.90 -9.07 -16.50
CA SER A 391 -11.97 -9.25 -15.52
C SER A 391 -12.19 -7.92 -14.80
N ALA A 392 -13.12 -7.12 -15.31
CA ALA A 392 -13.55 -5.87 -14.71
C ALA A 392 -15.04 -5.94 -14.40
N CYS A 393 -15.48 -5.20 -13.39
CA CYS A 393 -16.86 -5.19 -12.92
C CYS A 393 -17.37 -6.60 -12.51
N ASN A 394 -16.50 -7.43 -11.94
CA ASN A 394 -16.80 -8.79 -11.52
C ASN A 394 -17.24 -8.81 -10.05
N PRO A 395 -18.49 -9.15 -9.73
CA PRO A 395 -18.94 -9.15 -8.35
C PRO A 395 -18.24 -10.20 -7.50
N ILE A 396 -17.91 -9.81 -6.28
CA ILE A 396 -17.47 -10.70 -5.21
C ILE A 396 -18.68 -11.46 -4.71
N ARG A 397 -18.63 -12.78 -4.86
CA ARG A 397 -19.69 -13.71 -4.48
C ARG A 397 -19.47 -14.31 -3.09
N HIS A 398 -18.22 -14.54 -2.68
CA HIS A 398 -17.90 -15.10 -1.37
C HIS A 398 -17.26 -14.07 -0.44
N GLU A 399 -17.28 -14.33 0.86
CA GLU A 399 -16.54 -13.52 1.85
C GLU A 399 -15.02 -13.52 1.58
N VAL A 400 -14.50 -14.62 1.01
CA VAL A 400 -13.10 -14.75 0.59
C VAL A 400 -13.00 -14.93 -0.92
N VAL A 401 -12.15 -14.12 -1.54
CA VAL A 401 -11.70 -14.30 -2.93
C VAL A 401 -10.31 -14.91 -2.91
N THR A 402 -10.13 -16.06 -3.55
CA THR A 402 -8.81 -16.71 -3.67
C THR A 402 -8.33 -16.65 -5.10
N VAL A 403 -7.12 -16.13 -5.33
CA VAL A 403 -6.45 -16.02 -6.63
C VAL A 403 -5.17 -16.85 -6.60
N ASP A 404 -5.06 -17.85 -7.48
CA ASP A 404 -3.84 -18.64 -7.72
C ASP A 404 -3.15 -18.18 -9.01
N LEU A 405 -1.99 -17.56 -8.87
CA LEU A 405 -1.15 -17.12 -9.99
C LEU A 405 0.08 -18.02 -10.21
N ARG A 406 0.15 -19.21 -9.59
CA ARG A 406 1.28 -20.14 -9.83
C ARG A 406 1.19 -20.72 -11.24
N CYS A 407 2.30 -20.83 -11.96
CA CYS A 407 2.37 -21.67 -13.16
C CYS A 407 2.70 -23.12 -12.76
N LEU A 408 1.75 -24.05 -12.93
CA LEU A 408 1.89 -25.44 -12.45
C LEU A 408 2.34 -26.41 -13.55
N ARG A 409 2.30 -26.01 -14.83
CA ARG A 409 2.80 -26.87 -15.91
C ARG A 409 4.31 -27.13 -15.74
N PRO A 410 4.75 -28.40 -15.86
CA PRO A 410 6.17 -28.73 -15.72
C PRO A 410 7.05 -27.99 -16.73
N LEU A 411 8.25 -27.62 -16.30
CA LEU A 411 9.38 -27.10 -17.09
C LEU A 411 9.89 -28.05 -18.20
N THR A 412 9.13 -29.07 -18.57
CA THR A 412 9.56 -30.12 -19.51
C THR A 412 8.58 -30.20 -20.67
N LEU A 413 8.79 -29.35 -21.67
CA LEU A 413 8.48 -29.58 -23.10
C LEU A 413 8.95 -28.36 -23.92
N SER A 414 10.21 -27.92 -23.74
CA SER A 414 10.92 -27.39 -24.90
C SER A 414 11.38 -28.60 -25.69
N THR A 415 10.50 -29.08 -26.56
CA THR A 415 10.76 -30.13 -27.52
C THR A 415 12.09 -29.84 -28.19
N MET A 416 13.06 -30.73 -27.97
CA MET A 416 14.15 -30.97 -28.91
C MET A 416 13.54 -31.50 -30.21
N GLU A 417 12.81 -30.64 -30.93
CA GLU A 417 12.52 -30.85 -32.34
C GLU A 417 13.31 -29.80 -33.12
N SER A 418 14.37 -30.32 -33.74
CA SER A 418 15.29 -29.66 -34.65
C SER A 418 14.60 -29.09 -35.88
N CYS A 419 15.12 -27.99 -36.44
CA CYS A 419 15.87 -28.04 -37.72
C CYS A 419 16.36 -26.67 -38.20
N ALA A 420 17.64 -26.65 -38.61
CA ALA A 420 18.22 -25.94 -39.75
C ALA A 420 17.91 -24.43 -39.98
N THR A 421 18.98 -23.63 -39.81
CA THR A 421 19.41 -22.49 -40.66
C THR A 421 18.36 -21.71 -41.47
N THR A 422 18.17 -20.43 -41.11
CA THR A 422 18.47 -19.30 -42.00
C THR A 422 18.61 -18.02 -41.18
N ALA A 423 19.77 -17.36 -41.31
CA ALA A 423 19.99 -16.03 -40.77
C ALA A 423 19.18 -15.00 -41.56
N GLY A 424 18.32 -14.25 -40.87
CA GLY A 424 17.63 -13.04 -41.34
C GLY A 424 17.69 -11.98 -40.24
N PRO A 425 17.70 -10.68 -40.59
CA PRO A 425 18.23 -9.64 -39.72
C PRO A 425 17.28 -9.28 -38.58
N ALA A 426 17.89 -8.96 -37.44
CA ALA A 426 17.23 -8.42 -36.26
C ALA A 426 16.55 -7.08 -36.54
N THR A 427 15.30 -6.94 -36.08
CA THR A 427 14.89 -5.94 -35.08
C THR A 427 13.36 -5.96 -34.99
N ALA A 428 12.83 -6.84 -34.15
CA ALA A 428 11.61 -6.55 -33.41
C ALA A 428 12.03 -6.54 -31.94
N CYS A 429 11.68 -5.49 -31.22
CA CYS A 429 11.82 -5.40 -29.78
C CYS A 429 10.94 -6.48 -29.15
N GLY A 430 11.46 -7.72 -29.12
CA GLY A 430 10.84 -8.81 -28.42
C GLY A 430 11.09 -8.58 -26.95
N ASP A 431 10.04 -8.20 -26.23
CA ASP A 431 9.96 -8.36 -24.79
C ASP A 431 10.63 -9.70 -24.44
N GLY A 432 11.70 -9.65 -23.65
CA GLY A 432 12.21 -10.80 -22.93
C GLY A 432 11.21 -11.20 -21.85
N ALA A 433 9.95 -11.39 -22.22
CA ALA A 433 8.88 -11.84 -21.37
C ALA A 433 9.30 -13.22 -20.87
N ASP A 434 9.60 -13.28 -19.59
CA ASP A 434 9.95 -14.52 -18.93
C ASP A 434 8.85 -15.53 -19.22
N ALA A 435 9.18 -16.55 -20.03
CA ALA A 435 8.19 -17.48 -20.58
C ALA A 435 7.46 -18.29 -19.49
N TYR A 436 7.94 -18.17 -18.25
CA TYR A 436 7.60 -19.01 -17.12
C TYR A 436 6.85 -18.29 -16.00
N HIS A 437 6.59 -16.99 -16.14
CA HIS A 437 5.93 -16.19 -15.10
C HIS A 437 4.64 -15.55 -15.60
N ASN A 438 3.65 -15.51 -14.72
CA ASN A 438 2.47 -14.71 -14.99
C ASN A 438 2.81 -13.21 -14.96
N PRO A 439 2.09 -12.39 -15.74
CA PRO A 439 2.29 -10.95 -15.70
C PRO A 439 1.93 -10.37 -14.33
N PRO A 440 2.53 -9.22 -13.95
CA PRO A 440 2.12 -8.47 -12.78
C PRO A 440 0.60 -8.23 -12.80
N THR A 441 -0.04 -8.55 -11.68
CA THR A 441 -1.50 -8.55 -11.58
C THR A 441 -1.93 -7.80 -10.32
N ILE A 442 -2.91 -6.92 -10.49
CA ILE A 442 -3.56 -6.20 -9.39
C ILE A 442 -4.97 -6.72 -9.19
N PHE A 443 -5.43 -6.63 -7.94
CA PHE A 443 -6.83 -6.77 -7.58
C PHE A 443 -7.35 -5.42 -7.12
N THR A 444 -8.55 -5.06 -7.56
CA THR A 444 -9.25 -3.84 -7.14
C THR A 444 -10.66 -4.19 -6.68
N VAL A 445 -11.11 -3.52 -5.63
CA VAL A 445 -12.48 -3.64 -5.12
C VAL A 445 -13.06 -2.24 -4.98
N GLU A 446 -14.30 -2.08 -5.43
CA GLU A 446 -15.06 -0.84 -5.23
C GLU A 446 -15.25 -0.64 -3.73
N ARG A 447 -15.12 0.60 -3.27
CA ARG A 447 -15.50 0.95 -1.91
C ARG A 447 -16.99 1.20 -1.83
N ARG A 448 -17.58 0.75 -0.73
CA ARG A 448 -18.96 1.08 -0.46
C ARG A 448 -19.05 2.59 -0.30
N ARG A 449 -19.91 3.23 -1.08
CA ARG A 449 -20.34 4.61 -0.83
C ARG A 449 -21.16 4.60 0.45
N GLY A 450 -20.49 4.63 1.60
CA GLY A 450 -21.13 4.86 2.89
C GLY A 450 -21.65 6.30 2.91
N ASP A 451 -22.88 6.48 3.39
CA ASP A 451 -23.59 7.76 3.44
C ASP A 451 -22.71 8.87 4.06
N GLU A 452 -22.10 9.71 3.21
CA GLU A 452 -21.52 11.01 3.60
C GLU A 452 -22.51 11.89 4.41
N LYS A 453 -23.79 11.47 4.47
CA LYS A 453 -24.89 12.10 5.20
C LYS A 453 -24.95 11.78 6.71
N GLU A 454 -24.38 10.69 7.21
CA GLU A 454 -24.54 10.34 8.65
C GLU A 454 -23.39 10.82 9.56
N VAL A 455 -22.20 11.08 9.01
CA VAL A 455 -21.05 11.60 9.79
C VAL A 455 -21.28 13.06 10.25
N GLY A 456 -22.32 13.73 9.75
CA GLY A 456 -22.71 15.09 10.16
C GLY A 456 -23.80 15.19 11.23
N ARG A 457 -24.30 14.08 11.81
CA ARG A 457 -25.46 14.11 12.73
C ARG A 457 -25.30 13.41 14.08
N SER A 458 -24.10 12.92 14.39
CA SER A 458 -23.82 12.36 15.70
C SER A 458 -22.61 13.03 16.31
N HIS A 459 -22.76 14.31 16.70
CA HIS A 459 -22.10 14.92 17.86
C HIS A 459 -22.81 16.22 18.24
#